data_AF-A0A2T4WN94-F1
#
_entry.id   AF-A0A2T4WN94-F1
#
_cell.length_a   1.000
_cell.length_b   1.000
_cell.length_c   1.000
_cell.angle_alpha   90.00
_cell.angle_beta   90.00
_cell.angle_gamma   90.00
#
_symmetry.space_group_name_H-M   'P 1'
#
loop_
_entity.id
_entity.type
_entity.pdbx_description
1 polymer ?
#
loop_
_entity_poly.entity_id
_entity_poly.type
_entity_poly.pdbx_seq_one_letter_code
_entity_poly.pdbx_strand_id
1 'polypeptide(L)'
;MKLSLKFLALIFTLILFSCGGSDKKEESSYGKKTPEKTVNKVPASERVELSNKGVGPVTSLELGLVVNEEMAAHGKEVYEKMCTACHKAEKKFIGPSPKGILERRSPEWVMNMILNPSEMVQQDQLAKDLLMEFNGSPMANQNLTKEEARAVLEYFRTL
;
A
#
# COMPACT_ATOMS: atom_id res chain seq x y z
N MET A 1 41.75 -27.74 -41.14
CA MET A 1 41.96 -26.81 -42.28
C MET A 1 40.67 -26.78 -43.10
N LYS A 2 39.72 -25.90 -42.75
CA LYS A 2 39.22 -24.79 -43.58
C LYS A 2 38.99 -25.16 -45.05
N LEU A 3 37.76 -25.57 -45.35
CA LEU A 3 37.25 -25.74 -46.72
C LEU A 3 36.53 -24.46 -47.13
N SER A 4 37.12 -23.74 -48.08
CA SER A 4 36.67 -22.44 -48.59
C SER A 4 35.70 -22.62 -49.75
N LEU A 5 34.46 -22.13 -49.59
CA LEU A 5 33.49 -22.00 -50.67
C LEU A 5 33.54 -20.55 -51.19
N LYS A 6 34.04 -20.38 -52.41
CA LYS A 6 34.04 -19.11 -53.15
C LYS A 6 32.74 -18.96 -53.95
N PHE A 7 32.45 -17.71 -54.30
CA PHE A 7 31.41 -17.20 -55.22
C PHE A 7 30.01 -17.14 -54.58
N LEU A 8 29.31 -16.00 -54.54
CA LEU A 8 29.17 -15.01 -55.60
C LEU A 8 28.81 -13.63 -55.01
N ALA A 9 29.50 -12.60 -55.47
CA ALA A 9 29.24 -11.20 -55.19
C ALA A 9 28.26 -10.61 -56.21
N LEU A 10 27.33 -9.74 -55.77
CA LEU A 10 26.79 -8.55 -56.47
C LEU A 10 25.70 -7.91 -55.58
N ILE A 11 25.96 -6.89 -54.75
CA ILE A 11 26.01 -5.44 -55.05
C ILE A 11 24.70 -4.87 -55.63
N PHE A 12 23.93 -4.24 -54.73
CA PHE A 12 23.39 -2.88 -54.79
C PHE A 12 22.35 -2.51 -55.87
N THR A 13 21.11 -2.24 -55.44
CA THR A 13 20.36 -1.04 -55.82
C THR A 13 19.15 -0.81 -54.90
N LEU A 14 19.20 0.30 -54.16
CA LEU A 14 18.04 1.05 -53.70
C LEU A 14 17.22 1.50 -54.92
N ILE A 15 15.88 1.49 -54.85
CA ILE A 15 14.95 2.56 -55.30
C ILE A 15 13.49 2.18 -54.97
N LEU A 16 12.93 2.95 -54.03
CA LEU A 16 11.65 3.65 -53.99
C LEU A 16 10.30 3.04 -54.43
N PHE A 17 9.27 3.50 -53.69
CA PHE A 17 7.84 3.62 -54.01
C PHE A 17 7.03 2.34 -54.20
N SER A 18 6.30 1.97 -53.14
CA SER A 18 5.01 1.31 -53.31
C SER A 18 3.98 1.97 -52.39
N CYS A 19 3.01 2.63 -53.03
CA CYS A 19 1.81 3.21 -52.45
C CYS A 19 0.62 2.55 -53.15
N GLY A 20 -0.40 2.15 -52.38
CA GLY A 20 -1.78 2.10 -52.87
C GLY A 20 -2.43 0.71 -52.97
N GLY A 21 -3.48 0.49 -52.17
CA GLY A 21 -4.48 -0.59 -52.34
C GLY A 21 -4.92 -1.21 -51.00
N SER A 22 -5.76 -0.51 -50.22
CA SER A 22 -7.21 -0.78 -50.07
C SER A 22 -7.55 -1.93 -49.12
N ASP A 23 -8.07 -1.63 -47.92
CA ASP A 23 -9.30 -2.27 -47.41
C ASP A 23 -9.84 -1.56 -46.15
N LYS A 24 -11.15 -1.30 -46.17
CA LYS A 24 -11.93 -0.62 -45.13
C LYS A 24 -12.21 -1.59 -43.98
N LYS A 25 -11.88 -1.23 -42.73
CA LYS A 25 -12.56 -1.75 -41.52
C LYS A 25 -12.60 -0.71 -40.39
N GLU A 26 -13.83 -0.27 -40.11
CA GLU A 26 -14.43 0.07 -38.82
C GLU A 26 -13.79 1.16 -37.94
N GLU A 27 -14.35 2.36 -38.06
CA GLU A 27 -14.46 3.30 -36.94
C GLU A 27 -15.32 2.69 -35.82
N SER A 28 -14.67 2.18 -34.77
CA SER A 28 -15.30 2.10 -33.46
C SER A 28 -14.93 3.34 -32.66
N SER A 29 -15.84 4.31 -32.66
CA SER A 29 -15.90 5.31 -31.62
C SER A 29 -16.16 4.57 -30.30
N TYR A 30 -15.21 4.51 -29.38
CA TYR A 30 -15.53 4.37 -27.96
C TYR A 30 -14.34 4.82 -27.09
N GLY A 31 -14.54 5.95 -26.41
CA GLY A 31 -13.87 6.24 -25.14
C GLY A 31 -12.41 6.66 -25.23
N LYS A 32 -12.17 7.88 -25.72
CA LYS A 32 -11.12 8.73 -25.16
C LYS A 32 -11.39 8.78 -23.65
N LYS A 33 -10.69 7.97 -22.85
CA LYS A 33 -10.72 8.10 -21.39
C LYS A 33 -10.23 9.51 -21.10
N THR A 34 -11.19 10.37 -20.83
CA THR A 34 -11.01 11.65 -20.15
C THR A 34 -9.96 11.45 -19.05
N PRO A 35 -8.98 12.35 -18.89
CA PRO A 35 -8.27 12.41 -17.63
C PRO A 35 -9.35 12.64 -16.58
N GLU A 36 -9.56 11.63 -15.73
CA GLU A 36 -10.51 11.74 -14.64
C GLU A 36 -10.10 12.96 -13.84
N LYS A 37 -11.02 13.92 -13.79
CA LYS A 37 -10.87 15.18 -13.09
C LYS A 37 -10.37 14.88 -11.69
N THR A 38 -9.27 15.53 -11.33
CA THR A 38 -8.80 15.78 -9.98
C THR A 38 -9.94 16.29 -9.10
N VAL A 39 -10.71 15.38 -8.52
CA VAL A 39 -11.44 15.62 -7.28
C VAL A 39 -10.43 15.29 -6.19
N ASN A 40 -10.08 16.29 -5.38
CA ASN A 40 -9.23 16.10 -4.21
C ASN A 40 -9.91 15.11 -3.24
N LYS A 41 -9.69 13.81 -3.44
CA LYS A 41 -10.08 12.77 -2.51
C LYS A 41 -9.05 12.81 -1.38
N VAL A 42 -9.51 13.08 -0.16
CA VAL A 42 -8.66 13.05 1.04
C VAL A 42 -7.86 11.75 1.05
N PRO A 43 -6.51 11.78 1.23
CA PRO A 43 -5.69 10.58 1.29
C PRO A 43 -6.23 9.56 2.29
N ALA A 44 -6.08 8.27 2.00
CA ALA A 44 -6.60 7.21 2.85
C ALA A 44 -6.04 7.31 4.28
N SER A 45 -4.77 7.67 4.43
CA SER A 45 -4.07 7.91 5.69
C SER A 45 -4.64 9.07 6.52
N GLU A 46 -5.37 10.00 5.90
CA GLU A 46 -5.93 11.20 6.52
C GLU A 46 -7.45 11.11 6.76
N ARG A 47 -8.17 10.19 6.10
CA ARG A 47 -9.61 9.99 6.33
C ARG A 47 -9.88 9.61 7.79
N VAL A 48 -10.96 10.12 8.38
CA VAL A 48 -11.40 9.76 9.74
C VAL A 48 -12.47 8.67 9.65
N GLU A 49 -12.16 7.47 10.16
CA GLU A 49 -13.05 6.30 10.10
C GLU A 49 -13.12 5.59 11.46
N LEU A 50 -13.68 6.28 12.47
CA LEU A 50 -13.72 5.79 13.85
C LEU A 50 -14.74 4.67 14.11
N SER A 51 -15.76 4.52 13.25
CA SER A 51 -16.74 3.43 13.37
C SER A 51 -16.26 2.11 12.73
N ASN A 52 -15.23 2.17 11.90
CA ASN A 52 -14.68 0.99 11.24
C ASN A 52 -13.74 0.27 12.23
N LYS A 53 -14.01 -1.00 12.53
CA LYS A 53 -13.17 -1.86 13.39
C LYS A 53 -12.24 -2.78 12.61
N GLY A 54 -12.35 -2.79 11.28
CA GLY A 54 -11.61 -3.70 10.41
C GLY A 54 -12.10 -5.14 10.50
N VAL A 55 -11.23 -6.06 10.10
CA VAL A 55 -11.44 -7.50 10.04
C VAL A 55 -10.38 -8.19 10.90
N GLY A 56 -10.81 -8.87 11.97
CA GLY A 56 -9.89 -9.59 12.82
C GLY A 56 -10.44 -9.94 14.20
N PRO A 57 -9.58 -10.48 15.08
CA PRO A 57 -9.99 -11.05 16.36
C PRO A 57 -10.31 -10.01 17.44
N VAL A 58 -10.11 -8.72 17.19
CA VAL A 58 -10.42 -7.63 18.14
C VAL A 58 -11.71 -6.95 17.69
N THR A 59 -12.82 -7.27 18.36
CA THR A 59 -14.16 -6.74 18.03
C THR A 59 -14.61 -5.63 18.98
N SER A 60 -13.98 -5.53 20.15
CA SER A 60 -14.21 -4.49 21.15
C SER A 60 -12.92 -4.25 21.93
N LEU A 61 -12.57 -2.98 22.16
CA LEU A 61 -11.44 -2.61 23.01
C LEU A 61 -11.71 -1.29 23.72
N GLU A 62 -11.77 -1.34 25.04
CA GLU A 62 -11.85 -0.15 25.89
C GLU A 62 -10.43 0.32 26.25
N LEU A 63 -10.17 1.60 26.04
CA LEU A 63 -8.93 2.24 26.48
C LEU A 63 -9.14 2.88 27.85
N GLY A 64 -8.14 2.76 28.72
CA GLY A 64 -8.15 3.45 30.01
C GLY A 64 -8.13 4.98 29.83
N LEU A 65 -8.68 5.72 30.79
CA LEU A 65 -8.72 7.19 30.73
C LEU A 65 -7.33 7.84 30.67
N VAL A 66 -6.34 7.18 31.26
CA VAL A 66 -4.95 7.60 31.26
C VAL A 66 -4.08 6.58 30.52
N VAL A 67 -2.92 7.02 30.07
CA VAL A 67 -1.91 6.13 29.50
C VAL A 67 -1.29 5.31 30.62
N ASN A 68 -1.14 4.00 30.39
CA ASN A 68 -0.29 3.14 31.20
C ASN A 68 1.16 3.26 30.70
N GLU A 69 1.98 4.01 31.43
CA GLU A 69 3.36 4.30 31.05
C GLU A 69 4.26 3.06 30.93
N GLU A 70 4.07 2.05 31.77
CA GLU A 70 4.83 0.80 31.70
C GLU A 70 4.51 0.01 30.43
N MET A 71 3.22 -0.08 30.10
CA MET A 71 2.76 -0.73 28.87
C MET A 71 3.18 0.05 27.63
N ALA A 72 3.15 1.39 27.68
CA ALA A 72 3.62 2.24 26.59
C ALA A 72 5.15 2.10 26.38
N ALA A 73 5.92 2.00 27.45
CA ALA A 73 7.37 1.76 27.38
C ALA A 73 7.66 0.41 26.72
N HIS A 74 6.98 -0.66 27.12
CA HIS A 74 7.09 -1.96 26.46
C HIS A 74 6.67 -1.90 24.99
N GLY A 75 5.56 -1.20 24.70
CA GLY A 75 5.07 -0.99 23.34
C GLY A 75 6.06 -0.28 22.44
N LYS A 76 6.81 0.70 22.98
CA LYS A 76 7.88 1.40 22.27
C LYS A 76 9.00 0.45 21.88
N GLU A 77 9.42 -0.44 22.78
CA GLU A 77 10.45 -1.45 22.46
C GLU A 77 10.02 -2.41 21.35
N VAL A 78 8.75 -2.86 21.39
CA VAL A 78 8.19 -3.72 20.34
C VAL A 78 8.11 -2.95 19.01
N TYR A 79 7.62 -1.70 19.02
CA TYR A 79 7.55 -0.85 17.84
C TYR A 79 8.94 -0.63 17.21
N GLU A 80 9.96 -0.36 18.04
CA GLU A 80 11.33 -0.17 17.59
C GLU A 80 11.87 -1.40 16.86
N LYS A 81 11.62 -2.59 17.39
CA LYS A 81 12.08 -3.86 16.81
C LYS A 81 11.31 -4.26 15.56
N MET A 82 10.00 -4.06 15.54
CA MET A 82 9.09 -4.71 14.57
C MET A 82 8.49 -3.76 13.53
N CYS A 83 8.48 -2.44 13.79
CA CYS A 83 7.72 -1.49 12.96
C CYS A 83 8.60 -0.42 12.30
N THR A 84 9.72 -0.04 12.91
CA THR A 84 10.52 1.12 12.46
C THR A 84 11.22 0.95 11.11
N ALA A 85 11.31 -0.28 10.62
CA ALA A 85 11.75 -0.59 9.26
C ALA A 85 10.84 0.08 8.21
N CYS A 86 9.54 0.23 8.51
CA CYS A 86 8.55 0.78 7.57
C CYS A 86 7.90 2.07 8.06
N HIS A 87 7.74 2.24 9.37
CA HIS A 87 7.00 3.36 9.97
C HIS A 87 7.96 4.31 10.71
N LYS A 88 7.79 5.62 10.49
CA LYS A 88 8.44 6.66 11.29
C LYS A 88 7.36 7.38 12.10
N ALA A 89 7.62 7.63 13.38
CA ALA A 89 6.63 8.20 14.30
C ALA A 89 6.08 9.53 13.79
N GLU A 90 6.96 10.42 13.30
CA GLU A 90 6.60 11.81 12.98
C GLU A 90 6.37 12.08 11.48
N LYS A 91 6.59 11.11 10.60
CA LYS A 91 6.51 11.34 9.15
C LYS A 91 6.15 10.10 8.36
N LYS A 92 5.56 10.32 7.18
CA LYS A 92 5.40 9.29 6.14
C LYS A 92 6.77 8.70 5.76
N PHE A 93 6.82 7.38 5.59
CA PHE A 93 7.98 6.66 5.07
C PHE A 93 7.52 5.59 4.08
N ILE A 94 7.83 4.31 4.31
CA ILE A 94 7.25 3.18 3.54
C ILE A 94 5.79 3.00 3.95
N GLY A 95 5.49 3.12 5.24
CA GLY A 95 4.14 3.15 5.79
C GLY A 95 3.76 4.54 6.33
N PRO A 96 2.48 4.73 6.72
CA PRO A 96 2.00 5.95 7.36
C PRO A 96 2.65 6.19 8.73
N SER A 97 2.64 7.43 9.21
CA SER A 97 2.97 7.73 10.60
C SER A 97 1.85 7.24 11.54
N PRO A 98 2.20 6.62 12.69
CA PRO A 98 1.22 6.24 13.72
C PRO A 98 0.83 7.39 14.65
N LYS A 99 1.45 8.57 14.54
CA LYS A 99 1.14 9.71 15.39
C LYS A 99 -0.32 10.15 15.25
N GLY A 100 -0.98 10.36 16.39
CA GLY A 100 -2.41 10.70 16.45
C GLY A 100 -3.32 9.68 15.77
N ILE A 101 -2.90 8.41 15.59
CA ILE A 101 -3.69 7.44 14.81
C ILE A 101 -5.10 7.23 15.37
N LEU A 102 -5.26 7.35 16.69
CA LEU A 102 -6.54 7.21 17.37
C LEU A 102 -7.51 8.37 17.15
N GLU A 103 -7.06 9.48 16.56
CA GLU A 103 -7.95 10.55 16.11
C GLU A 103 -8.70 10.17 14.82
N ARG A 104 -8.19 9.17 14.09
CA ARG A 104 -8.68 8.80 12.75
C ARG A 104 -8.99 7.33 12.58
N ARG A 105 -8.63 6.45 13.51
CA ARG A 105 -8.92 5.01 13.51
C ARG A 105 -9.43 4.57 14.87
N SER A 106 -10.33 3.60 14.88
CA SER A 106 -10.71 2.91 16.12
C SER A 106 -9.52 2.11 16.68
N PRO A 107 -9.46 1.91 18.02
CA PRO A 107 -8.43 1.08 18.62
C PRO A 107 -8.48 -0.37 18.11
N GLU A 108 -9.68 -0.91 17.84
CA GLU A 108 -9.85 -2.23 17.25
C GLU A 108 -9.25 -2.32 15.85
N TRP A 109 -9.47 -1.31 15.00
CA TRP A 109 -8.91 -1.30 13.65
C TRP A 109 -7.38 -1.30 13.68
N VAL A 110 -6.77 -0.49 14.57
CA VAL A 110 -5.31 -0.45 14.71
C VAL A 110 -4.78 -1.82 15.17
N MET A 111 -5.42 -2.43 16.16
CA MET A 111 -5.04 -3.78 16.63
C MET A 111 -5.18 -4.83 15.53
N ASN A 112 -6.29 -4.84 14.80
CA ASN A 112 -6.53 -5.80 13.71
C ASN A 112 -5.55 -5.59 12.55
N MET A 113 -5.17 -4.35 12.25
CA MET A 113 -4.14 -4.06 11.25
C MET A 113 -2.76 -4.59 11.66
N ILE A 114 -2.40 -4.50 12.95
CA ILE A 114 -1.14 -5.04 13.48
C ILE A 114 -1.13 -6.57 13.46
N LEU A 115 -2.23 -7.20 13.90
CA LEU A 115 -2.33 -8.65 14.09
C LEU A 115 -2.63 -9.42 12.81
N ASN A 116 -3.32 -8.78 11.86
CA ASN A 116 -3.87 -9.45 10.69
C ASN A 116 -3.82 -8.60 9.40
N PRO A 117 -2.67 -8.01 9.04
CA PRO A 117 -2.58 -7.04 7.96
C PRO A 117 -2.99 -7.61 6.59
N SER A 118 -2.71 -8.89 6.33
CA SER A 118 -3.03 -9.54 5.05
C SER A 118 -4.54 -9.64 4.82
N GLU A 119 -5.31 -10.10 5.80
CA GLU A 119 -6.76 -10.22 5.68
C GLU A 119 -7.45 -8.85 5.70
N MET A 120 -6.94 -7.92 6.52
CA MET A 120 -7.36 -6.53 6.52
C MET A 120 -7.29 -5.94 5.10
N VAL A 121 -6.15 -6.06 4.43
CA VAL A 121 -6.00 -5.59 3.04
C VAL A 121 -6.92 -6.33 2.07
N GLN A 122 -7.26 -7.60 2.31
CA GLN A 122 -8.17 -8.34 1.42
C GLN A 122 -9.64 -7.93 1.57
N GLN A 123 -10.06 -7.52 2.77
CA GLN A 123 -11.49 -7.37 3.10
C GLN A 123 -11.88 -5.95 3.51
N ASP A 124 -11.04 -5.22 4.23
CA ASP A 124 -11.28 -3.85 4.67
C ASP A 124 -10.93 -2.83 3.58
N GLN A 125 -11.87 -1.95 3.22
CA GLN A 125 -11.67 -0.98 2.14
C GLN A 125 -10.62 0.08 2.49
N LEU A 126 -10.52 0.48 3.76
CA LEU A 126 -9.54 1.45 4.21
C LEU A 126 -8.12 0.88 4.12
N ALA A 127 -7.90 -0.36 4.52
CA ALA A 127 -6.63 -1.07 4.35
C ALA A 127 -6.23 -1.21 2.88
N LYS A 128 -7.18 -1.50 1.97
CA LYS A 128 -6.94 -1.51 0.51
C LYS A 128 -6.47 -0.16 -0.01
N ASP A 129 -7.16 0.91 0.40
CA ASP A 129 -6.84 2.26 -0.05
C ASP A 129 -5.48 2.72 0.50
N LEU A 130 -5.15 2.33 1.74
CA LEU A 130 -3.81 2.53 2.30
C LEU A 130 -2.75 1.77 1.49
N LEU A 131 -2.98 0.51 1.13
CA LEU A 131 -2.05 -0.22 0.28
C LEU A 131 -1.76 0.55 -1.03
N MET A 132 -2.80 1.07 -1.68
CA MET A 132 -2.67 1.86 -2.91
C MET A 132 -1.92 3.19 -2.68
N GLU A 133 -2.22 3.90 -1.60
CA GLU A 133 -1.56 5.18 -1.25
C GLU A 133 -0.06 5.01 -0.95
N PHE A 134 0.32 3.84 -0.43
CA PHE A 134 1.70 3.50 -0.05
C PHE A 134 2.38 2.60 -1.10
N ASN A 135 2.08 2.87 -2.38
CA ASN A 135 2.73 2.27 -3.55
C ASN A 135 2.64 0.74 -3.62
N GLY A 136 1.58 0.14 -3.08
CA GLY A 136 1.41 -1.30 -3.06
C GLY A 136 2.34 -2.02 -2.08
N SER A 137 2.96 -1.31 -1.12
CA SER A 137 3.83 -1.92 -0.11
C SER A 137 2.98 -2.60 0.98
N PRO A 138 2.91 -3.94 1.03
CA PRO A 138 2.09 -4.61 2.03
C PRO A 138 2.73 -4.49 3.42
N MET A 139 1.90 -4.31 4.45
CA MET A 139 2.35 -4.48 5.82
C MET A 139 2.52 -5.97 6.10
N ALA A 140 3.74 -6.41 6.41
CA ALA A 140 4.01 -7.79 6.75
C ALA A 140 3.47 -8.12 8.15
N ASN A 141 2.88 -9.31 8.31
CA ASN A 141 2.50 -9.80 9.64
C ASN A 141 3.75 -10.10 10.46
N GLN A 142 3.92 -9.37 11.57
CA GLN A 142 5.06 -9.53 12.49
C GLN A 142 4.84 -10.68 13.50
N ASN A 143 3.69 -11.36 13.42
CA ASN A 143 3.27 -12.44 14.31
C ASN A 143 3.29 -12.04 15.79
N LEU A 144 2.90 -10.79 16.07
CA LEU A 144 2.74 -10.32 17.44
C LEU A 144 1.59 -11.03 18.13
N THR A 145 1.77 -11.27 19.41
CA THR A 145 0.68 -11.62 20.33
C THR A 145 -0.30 -10.45 20.48
N LYS A 146 -1.50 -10.72 21.01
CA LYS A 146 -2.48 -9.67 21.27
C LYS A 146 -1.96 -8.68 22.31
N GLU A 147 -1.21 -9.16 23.28
CA GLU A 147 -0.62 -8.40 24.37
C GLU A 147 0.46 -7.43 23.84
N GLU A 148 1.34 -7.91 22.96
CA GLU A 148 2.35 -7.06 22.31
C GLU A 148 1.69 -6.00 21.40
N ALA A 149 0.69 -6.39 20.61
CA ALA A 149 -0.06 -5.43 19.79
C ALA A 149 -0.76 -4.38 20.67
N ARG A 150 -1.31 -4.79 21.81
CA ARG A 150 -1.95 -3.88 22.78
C ARG A 150 -0.93 -2.92 23.38
N ALA A 151 0.28 -3.38 23.67
CA ALA A 151 1.37 -2.53 24.14
C ALA A 151 1.77 -1.49 23.09
N VAL A 152 1.93 -1.91 21.82
CA VAL A 152 2.21 -0.99 20.70
C VAL A 152 1.11 0.07 20.54
N LEU A 153 -0.16 -0.33 20.67
CA LEU A 153 -1.27 0.62 20.67
C LEU A 153 -1.19 1.61 21.84
N GLU A 154 -0.80 1.15 23.03
CA GLU A 154 -0.62 2.04 24.18
C GLU A 154 0.50 3.06 23.93
N TYR A 155 1.61 2.62 23.33
CA TYR A 155 2.67 3.53 22.90
C TYR A 155 2.17 4.58 21.92
N PHE A 156 1.30 4.22 20.96
CA PHE A 156 0.74 5.21 20.03
C PHE A 156 -0.09 6.30 20.72
N ARG A 157 -0.62 6.07 21.92
CA ARG A 157 -1.31 7.10 22.72
C ARG A 157 -0.37 8.17 23.27
N THR A 158 0.94 7.92 23.24
CA THR A 158 1.99 8.85 23.68
C THR A 158 2.55 9.72 22.54
N LEU A 159 2.15 9.47 21.29
CA LEU A 159 2.70 10.09 20.08
C LEU A 159 1.92 11.31 19.60
#